data_AF-A0A919ZP72-F1
#
_entry.id   AF-A0A919ZP72-F1
#
_cell.length_a   1.000
_cell.length_b   1.000
_cell.length_c   1.000
_cell.angle_alpha   90.00
_cell.angle_beta   90.00
_cell.angle_gamma   90.00
#
_symmetry.space_group_name_H-M   'P 1'
#
loop_
_entity.id
_entity.type
_entity.pdbx_description
1 polymer ?
#
loop_
_entity_poly.entity_id
_entity_poly.type
_entity_poly.pdbx_seq_one_letter_code
_entity_poly.pdbx_strand_id
1 'polypeptide(L)'
;MLKMYTDPKGEAYKQVIDLAIQNSECFVLGYKMGDLPSQDQRYQSVLEELKPYLMKTIVIQNNNREEVIQIREAYRSHAFYCSGTYYFYKSCEESGLLLKRFAGSLSDWIFPNLPEDLCFLKKDGEDYLYSVVHEHMYGINVSENEAIELMDQITGLFIEIEAHRDFNRLLDDAIKQKTDRLYISGYRLKKLPDRISELTELRWLEIFEQDLYRLPQALFELSKLESLKIMTAELESIPESIGKLKNLKELQISCASSDRPDSTWRMKSKEEISLNRIPPEIGELEQLEQLTINYTSIHELPIELEKLKRLRSLAIVSCMIDQEPAFLQRMKQLEYVNVSRNSIFESLALNEYEMD
;
A
#
# COMPACT_ATOMS: atom_id res chain seq x y z
N MET A 1 -17.17 6.21 7.81
CA MET A 1 -16.00 6.95 7.30
C MET A 1 -15.45 6.20 6.11
N LEU A 2 -15.27 6.88 4.99
CA LEU A 2 -14.83 6.28 3.73
C LEU A 2 -13.31 6.36 3.64
N LYS A 3 -12.69 5.30 3.12
CA LYS A 3 -11.24 5.25 2.90
C LYS A 3 -10.90 6.00 1.60
N MET A 4 -9.68 6.52 1.53
CA MET A 4 -9.13 7.05 0.28
C MET A 4 -8.07 6.10 -0.26
N TYR A 5 -8.11 5.87 -1.58
CA TYR A 5 -7.09 5.11 -2.30
C TYR A 5 -5.82 5.93 -2.53
N THR A 6 -5.97 7.24 -2.74
CA THR A 6 -4.87 8.15 -3.06
C THR A 6 -4.52 9.05 -1.89
N ASP A 7 -3.24 9.43 -1.86
CA ASP A 7 -2.76 10.63 -1.17
C ASP A 7 -2.88 11.82 -2.14
N PRO A 8 -3.83 12.76 -1.91
CA PRO A 8 -4.00 13.91 -2.79
C PRO A 8 -2.73 14.76 -2.82
N LYS A 9 -2.33 15.21 -4.01
CA LYS A 9 -1.08 15.96 -4.21
C LYS A 9 -1.34 17.32 -4.88
N GLY A 10 -0.49 18.29 -4.57
CA GLY A 10 -0.49 19.61 -5.19
C GLY A 10 -1.82 20.34 -5.02
N GLU A 11 -2.53 20.59 -6.10
CA GLU A 11 -3.81 21.31 -6.05
C GLU A 11 -4.93 20.49 -5.39
N ALA A 12 -4.96 19.17 -5.60
CA ALA A 12 -5.92 18.29 -4.94
C ALA A 12 -5.74 18.33 -3.42
N TYR A 13 -4.48 18.30 -2.95
CA TYR A 13 -4.15 18.46 -1.54
C TYR A 13 -4.70 19.78 -0.97
N LYS A 14 -4.46 20.90 -1.65
CA LYS A 14 -4.93 22.21 -1.18
C LYS A 14 -6.44 22.27 -1.04
N GLN A 15 -7.18 21.74 -2.03
CA GLN A 15 -8.64 21.70 -1.99
C GLN A 15 -9.16 20.79 -0.88
N VAL A 16 -8.50 19.65 -0.64
CA VAL A 16 -8.82 18.76 0.49
C VAL A 16 -8.57 19.44 1.84
N ILE A 17 -7.48 20.21 1.97
CA ILE A 17 -7.22 20.99 3.19
C ILE A 17 -8.28 22.09 3.39
N ASP A 18 -8.66 22.80 2.33
CA ASP A 18 -9.71 23.82 2.42
C ASP A 18 -11.04 23.23 2.87
N LEU A 19 -11.42 22.08 2.29
CA LEU A 19 -12.60 21.33 2.69
C LEU A 19 -12.50 20.86 4.15
N ALA A 20 -11.35 20.36 4.58
CA ALA A 20 -11.15 19.88 5.95
C ALA A 20 -11.22 21.02 6.98
N ILE A 21 -10.64 22.18 6.68
CA ILE A 21 -10.71 23.40 7.49
C ILE A 21 -12.16 23.87 7.64
N GLN A 22 -12.95 23.86 6.56
CA GLN A 22 -14.35 24.30 6.59
C GLN A 22 -15.26 23.37 7.41
N ASN A 23 -14.96 22.07 7.46
CA ASN A 23 -15.81 21.06 8.08
C ASN A 23 -15.33 20.60 9.46
N SER A 24 -14.30 21.24 10.01
CA SER A 24 -13.66 20.82 11.27
C SER A 24 -13.49 22.00 12.22
N GLU A 25 -13.58 21.77 13.53
CA GLU A 25 -13.31 22.80 14.54
C GLU A 25 -11.80 22.98 14.75
N CYS A 26 -11.06 21.88 14.69
CA CYS A 26 -9.63 21.85 14.90
C CYS A 26 -8.95 20.76 14.08
N PHE A 27 -7.64 20.80 14.02
CA PHE A 27 -6.81 19.69 13.55
C PHE A 27 -5.75 19.35 14.58
N VAL A 28 -5.29 18.11 14.53
CA VAL A 28 -4.33 17.53 15.45
C VAL A 28 -3.05 17.20 14.69
N LEU A 29 -1.92 17.52 15.31
CA LEU A 29 -0.59 17.06 14.91
C LEU A 29 0.05 16.29 16.06
N GLY A 30 0.61 15.12 15.74
CA GLY A 30 1.22 14.21 16.70
C GLY A 30 2.75 14.32 16.76
N TYR A 31 3.28 14.09 17.96
CA TYR A 31 4.68 13.77 18.22
C TYR A 31 4.73 12.52 19.10
N LYS A 32 5.31 11.42 18.61
CA LYS A 32 5.36 10.18 19.38
C LYS A 32 6.51 10.13 20.37
N MET A 33 6.21 9.63 21.56
CA MET A 33 7.23 9.37 22.59
C MET A 33 8.12 8.20 22.14
N GLY A 34 9.42 8.46 21.99
CA GLY A 34 10.40 7.50 21.48
C GLY A 34 11.27 8.08 20.36
N ASP A 35 10.73 9.08 19.66
CA ASP A 35 11.47 9.87 18.69
C ASP A 35 12.39 10.86 19.40
N LEU A 36 13.64 11.01 18.97
CA LEU A 36 14.49 12.11 19.47
C LEU A 36 13.83 13.45 19.10
N PRO A 37 13.92 14.49 19.94
CA PRO A 37 13.41 15.81 19.59
C PRO A 37 13.96 16.21 18.22
N SER A 38 13.08 16.41 17.23
CA SER A 38 13.53 16.69 15.87
C SER A 38 14.33 17.99 15.87
N GLN A 39 15.61 17.90 15.49
CA GLN A 39 16.45 19.06 15.20
C GLN A 39 16.17 19.64 13.80
N ASP A 40 15.21 19.04 13.08
CA ASP A 40 14.83 19.52 11.77
C ASP A 40 14.21 20.92 11.88
N GLN A 41 14.82 21.87 11.16
CA GLN A 41 14.40 23.26 11.14
C GLN A 41 12.96 23.42 10.64
N ARG A 42 12.52 22.56 9.72
CA ARG A 42 11.16 22.58 9.15
C ARG A 42 10.14 22.17 10.21
N TYR A 43 10.41 21.10 10.96
CA TYR A 43 9.55 20.65 12.05
C TYR A 43 9.33 21.77 13.08
N GLN A 44 10.41 22.43 13.52
CA GLN A 44 10.31 23.52 14.51
C GLN A 44 9.56 24.74 13.96
N SER A 45 9.76 25.06 12.67
CA SER A 45 9.07 26.17 12.01
C SER A 45 7.55 25.97 11.99
N VAL A 46 7.09 24.74 11.78
CA VAL A 46 5.65 24.40 11.84
C VAL A 46 5.06 24.72 13.20
N LEU A 47 5.70 24.25 14.28
CA LEU A 47 5.18 24.45 15.64
C LEU A 47 5.15 25.93 16.03
N GLU A 48 6.18 26.70 15.66
CA GLU A 48 6.23 28.13 15.97
C GLU A 48 5.23 28.95 15.15
N GLU A 49 5.07 28.68 13.86
CA GLU A 49 4.12 29.44 13.02
C GLU A 49 2.65 29.07 13.29
N LEU A 50 2.37 27.83 13.72
CA LEU A 50 1.03 27.42 14.12
C LEU A 50 0.68 27.80 15.57
N LYS A 51 1.66 28.21 16.38
CA LYS A 51 1.48 28.59 17.79
C LYS A 51 0.33 29.57 18.06
N PRO A 52 0.07 30.61 17.24
CA PRO A 52 -1.07 31.51 17.45
C PRO A 52 -2.43 30.82 17.38
N TYR A 53 -2.51 29.66 16.74
CA TYR A 53 -3.73 28.87 16.56
C TYR A 53 -3.83 27.69 17.53
N LEU A 54 -2.84 27.49 18.41
CA LEU A 54 -2.83 26.39 19.37
C LEU A 54 -3.96 26.57 20.39
N MET A 55 -4.86 25.58 20.46
CA MET A 55 -5.99 25.58 21.38
C MET A 55 -5.66 24.85 22.69
N LYS A 56 -5.03 23.68 22.58
CA LYS A 56 -4.63 22.84 23.72
C LYS A 56 -3.57 21.83 23.31
N THR A 57 -2.91 21.25 24.31
CA THR A 57 -1.95 20.15 24.15
C THR A 57 -2.37 19.01 25.06
N ILE A 58 -2.34 17.78 24.55
CA ILE A 58 -2.51 16.56 25.32
C ILE A 58 -1.19 15.81 25.33
N VAL A 59 -0.75 15.37 26.51
CA VAL A 59 0.48 14.58 26.67
C VAL A 59 0.08 13.24 27.26
N ILE A 60 0.27 12.18 26.50
CA ILE A 60 0.05 10.80 26.94
C ILE A 60 1.40 10.22 27.34
N GLN A 61 1.53 9.88 28.62
CA GLN A 61 2.79 9.38 29.18
C GLN A 61 3.14 7.99 28.64
N ASN A 62 4.43 7.65 28.67
CA ASN A 62 4.94 6.41 28.12
C ASN A 62 4.29 5.17 28.80
N ASN A 63 4.02 4.13 28.02
CA ASN A 63 3.38 2.87 28.44
C ASN A 63 1.96 2.99 29.03
N ASN A 64 1.28 4.13 28.92
CA ASN A 64 -0.09 4.29 29.43
C ASN A 64 -1.15 3.90 28.39
N ARG A 65 -1.29 2.59 28.13
CA ARG A 65 -2.26 2.07 27.15
C ARG A 65 -3.72 2.42 27.48
N GLU A 66 -4.07 2.45 28.77
CA GLU A 66 -5.42 2.78 29.21
C GLU A 66 -5.79 4.24 28.86
N GLU A 67 -4.86 5.17 29.06
CA GLU A 67 -5.04 6.58 28.69
C GLU A 67 -5.16 6.77 27.17
N VAL A 68 -4.36 6.04 26.37
CA VAL A 68 -4.51 6.04 24.90
C VAL A 68 -5.92 5.61 24.50
N ILE A 69 -6.43 4.51 25.07
CA ILE A 69 -7.77 3.99 24.76
C ILE A 69 -8.84 5.01 25.16
N GLN A 70 -8.76 5.55 26.38
CA GLN A 70 -9.73 6.53 26.87
C GLN A 70 -9.78 7.80 26.02
N ILE A 71 -8.62 8.34 25.63
CA ILE A 71 -8.55 9.54 24.77
C ILE A 71 -9.06 9.21 23.36
N ARG A 72 -8.67 8.06 22.80
CA ARG A 72 -9.16 7.62 21.49
C ARG A 72 -10.68 7.47 21.49
N GLU A 73 -11.28 6.92 22.55
CA GLU A 73 -12.74 6.82 22.68
C GLU A 73 -13.41 8.18 22.87
N ALA A 74 -12.77 9.10 23.61
CA ALA A 74 -13.31 10.44 23.83
C ALA A 74 -13.33 11.30 22.56
N TYR A 75 -12.26 11.26 21.76
CA TYR A 75 -12.15 12.06 20.54
C TYR A 75 -12.57 11.31 19.28
N ARG A 76 -12.64 9.98 19.32
CA ARG A 76 -12.96 9.11 18.18
C ARG A 76 -12.09 9.40 16.94
N SER A 77 -10.82 9.74 17.18
CA SER A 77 -9.86 10.16 16.16
C SER A 77 -8.76 9.13 15.98
N HIS A 78 -8.31 8.97 14.73
CA HIS A 78 -7.20 8.11 14.35
C HIS A 78 -5.85 8.65 14.79
N ALA A 79 -5.75 9.92 15.21
CA ALA A 79 -4.52 10.49 15.73
C ALA A 79 -4.02 9.77 17.01
N PHE A 80 -4.91 9.16 17.81
CA PHE A 80 -4.58 8.61 19.13
C PHE A 80 -4.42 7.09 19.12
N TYR A 81 -3.20 6.60 18.86
CA TYR A 81 -2.89 5.16 18.89
C TYR A 81 -1.65 4.80 19.71
N CYS A 82 -0.88 5.79 20.17
CA CYS A 82 0.26 5.56 21.05
C CYS A 82 0.53 6.73 22.01
N SER A 83 1.49 6.56 22.91
CA SER A 83 1.98 7.64 23.79
C SER A 83 2.68 8.74 22.98
N GLY A 84 2.51 10.00 23.39
CA GLY A 84 3.00 11.13 22.62
C GLY A 84 2.42 12.47 23.09
N THR A 85 2.86 13.53 22.43
CA THR A 85 2.32 14.88 22.57
C THR A 85 1.46 15.20 21.35
N TYR A 86 0.22 15.61 21.59
CA TYR A 86 -0.76 15.91 20.55
C TYR A 86 -1.18 17.38 20.66
N TYR A 87 -0.96 18.13 19.59
CA TYR A 87 -1.24 19.55 19.52
C TYR A 87 -2.54 19.79 18.75
N PHE A 88 -3.49 20.46 19.38
CA PHE A 88 -4.76 20.82 18.74
C PHE A 88 -4.69 22.26 18.30
N TYR A 89 -4.84 22.48 16.99
CA TYR A 89 -4.84 23.81 16.39
C TYR A 89 -6.22 24.14 15.84
N LYS A 90 -6.63 25.39 15.97
CA LYS A 90 -7.90 25.89 15.44
C LYS A 90 -7.92 25.77 13.91
N SER A 91 -9.01 25.23 13.37
CA SER A 91 -9.27 25.27 11.94
C SER A 91 -9.79 26.64 11.54
N CYS A 92 -8.99 27.38 10.78
CA CYS A 92 -9.37 28.65 10.16
C CYS A 92 -8.58 28.85 8.86
N GLU A 93 -8.94 29.88 8.09
CA GLU A 93 -8.31 30.15 6.79
C GLU A 93 -6.79 30.29 6.91
N GLU A 94 -6.32 31.00 7.94
CA GLU A 94 -4.90 31.29 8.14
C GLU A 94 -4.11 30.03 8.53
N SER A 95 -4.65 29.17 9.39
CA SER A 95 -3.99 27.90 9.73
C SER A 95 -4.00 26.94 8.54
N GLY A 96 -5.06 26.91 7.75
CA GLY A 96 -5.13 26.17 6.49
C GLY A 96 -4.08 26.62 5.46
N LEU A 97 -3.85 27.93 5.33
CA LEU A 97 -2.79 28.48 4.46
C LEU A 97 -1.39 28.03 4.90
N LEU A 98 -1.14 27.92 6.20
CA LEU A 98 0.12 27.41 6.72
C LEU A 98 0.31 25.94 6.36
N LEU A 99 -0.71 25.08 6.55
CA LEU A 99 -0.65 23.66 6.18
C LEU A 99 -0.31 23.48 4.68
N LYS A 100 -1.00 24.23 3.81
CA LYS A 100 -0.78 24.24 2.35
C LYS A 100 0.61 24.73 1.92
N ARG A 101 1.28 25.52 2.76
CA ARG A 101 2.64 26.01 2.52
C ARG A 101 3.69 25.01 3.01
N PHE A 102 3.40 24.29 4.10
CA PHE A 102 4.33 23.34 4.69
C PHE A 102 4.37 22.00 3.98
N ALA A 103 3.29 21.58 3.32
CA ALA A 103 3.18 20.29 2.65
C ALA A 103 2.51 20.40 1.28
N GLY A 104 2.78 19.43 0.41
CA GLY A 104 2.14 19.27 -0.89
C GLY A 104 1.20 18.06 -0.95
N SER A 105 1.12 17.27 0.12
CA SER A 105 0.34 16.04 0.24
C SER A 105 0.07 15.69 1.72
N LEU A 106 -0.80 14.71 1.98
CA LEU A 106 -1.01 14.20 3.33
C LEU A 106 0.22 13.39 3.78
N SER A 107 0.88 12.67 2.88
CA SER A 107 2.07 11.86 3.23
C SER A 107 3.31 12.66 3.59
N ASP A 108 3.35 13.97 3.28
CA ASP A 108 4.46 14.82 3.71
C ASP A 108 4.49 14.99 5.24
N TRP A 109 3.34 14.82 5.93
CA TRP A 109 3.20 14.91 7.37
C TRP A 109 3.77 13.66 8.07
N ILE A 110 5.09 13.49 7.95
CA ILE A 110 5.84 12.36 8.48
C ILE A 110 7.08 12.82 9.24
N PHE A 111 7.31 12.20 10.40
CA PHE A 111 8.51 12.40 11.21
C PHE A 111 9.77 11.88 10.46
N PRO A 112 10.96 12.51 10.59
CA PRO A 112 11.31 13.67 11.42
C PRO A 112 11.06 15.04 10.78
N ASN A 113 10.63 15.08 9.51
CA ASN A 113 10.58 16.31 8.71
C ASN A 113 9.42 17.23 9.11
N LEU A 114 8.26 16.65 9.41
CA LEU A 114 7.06 17.34 9.88
C LEU A 114 6.47 16.59 11.09
N PRO A 115 5.67 17.26 11.93
CA PRO A 115 4.78 16.55 12.86
C PRO A 115 3.92 15.56 12.08
N GLU A 116 3.72 14.36 12.63
CA GLU A 116 3.05 13.30 11.90
C GLU A 116 1.54 13.26 12.18
N ASP A 117 0.84 12.60 11.27
CA ASP A 117 -0.61 12.34 11.31
C ASP A 117 -1.47 13.59 11.43
N LEU A 118 -1.68 14.25 10.29
CA LEU A 118 -2.60 15.37 10.16
C LEU A 118 -4.06 14.86 10.16
N CYS A 119 -4.75 15.01 11.28
CA CYS A 119 -6.16 14.66 11.44
C CYS A 119 -7.00 15.89 11.75
N PHE A 120 -8.15 16.05 11.10
CA PHE A 120 -9.08 17.17 11.29
C PHE A 120 -10.33 16.68 12.01
N LEU A 121 -10.68 17.31 13.13
CA LEU A 121 -11.78 16.87 14.00
C LEU A 121 -13.00 17.78 13.90
N LYS A 122 -14.18 17.18 13.82
CA LYS A 122 -15.47 17.88 13.91
C LYS A 122 -15.72 18.38 15.34
N LYS A 123 -16.69 19.28 15.48
CA LYS A 123 -17.04 19.92 16.77
C LYS A 123 -17.50 18.93 17.85
N ASP A 124 -18.14 17.84 17.43
CA ASP A 124 -18.62 16.75 18.27
C ASP A 124 -17.59 15.62 18.46
N GLY A 125 -16.34 15.84 18.04
CA GLY A 125 -15.32 14.80 17.91
C GLY A 125 -15.49 14.01 16.60
N GLU A 126 -14.73 12.92 16.45
CA GLU A 126 -14.52 12.20 15.19
C GLU A 126 -13.72 12.98 14.16
N ASP A 127 -12.96 12.24 13.35
CA ASP A 127 -12.28 12.85 12.22
C ASP A 127 -13.30 13.23 11.14
N TYR A 128 -13.14 14.41 10.57
CA TYR A 128 -13.61 14.73 9.23
C TYR A 128 -12.65 14.15 8.18
N LEU A 129 -11.35 14.37 8.36
CA LEU A 129 -10.28 13.86 7.51
C LEU A 129 -9.21 13.30 8.43
N TYR A 130 -8.74 12.08 8.17
CA TYR A 130 -7.61 11.51 8.88
C TYR A 130 -6.50 11.10 7.92
N SER A 131 -5.28 11.14 8.44
CA SER A 131 -4.08 10.66 7.77
C SER A 131 -3.24 9.94 8.81
N VAL A 132 -3.02 8.63 8.61
CA VAL A 132 -2.10 7.80 9.38
C VAL A 132 -0.95 7.45 8.44
N VAL A 133 0.04 8.33 8.38
CA VAL A 133 0.97 8.38 7.24
C VAL A 133 1.89 7.16 7.19
N HIS A 134 2.36 6.71 8.36
CA HIS A 134 3.24 5.54 8.47
C HIS A 134 2.55 4.23 8.03
N GLU A 135 1.22 4.14 8.11
CA GLU A 135 0.42 3.02 7.60
C GLU A 135 -0.13 3.28 6.19
N HIS A 136 0.12 4.46 5.62
CA HIS A 136 -0.45 4.92 4.34
C HIS A 136 -1.98 4.82 4.30
N MET A 137 -2.62 5.16 5.42
CA MET A 137 -4.07 5.13 5.55
C MET A 137 -4.63 6.54 5.61
N TYR A 138 -5.58 6.83 4.72
CA TYR A 138 -6.28 8.11 4.68
C TYR A 138 -7.77 7.84 4.57
N GLY A 139 -8.57 8.77 5.06
CA GLY A 139 -10.01 8.67 4.87
C GLY A 139 -10.73 9.91 5.32
N ILE A 140 -11.99 9.98 4.90
CA ILE A 140 -12.83 11.16 4.99
C ILE A 140 -14.24 10.77 5.43
N ASN A 141 -14.85 11.59 6.27
CA ASN A 141 -16.13 11.32 6.90
C ASN A 141 -17.26 12.10 6.22
N VAL A 142 -17.60 11.61 5.03
CA VAL A 142 -18.69 12.09 4.17
C VAL A 142 -19.59 10.92 3.77
N SER A 143 -20.80 11.22 3.31
CA SER A 143 -21.69 10.25 2.67
C SER A 143 -21.15 9.85 1.28
N GLU A 144 -21.69 8.75 0.73
CA GLU A 144 -21.27 8.28 -0.60
C GLU A 144 -21.62 9.28 -1.72
N ASN A 145 -22.77 9.95 -1.64
CA ASN A 145 -23.14 10.98 -2.62
C ASN A 145 -22.16 12.17 -2.59
N GLU A 146 -21.80 12.63 -1.38
CA GLU A 146 -20.79 13.68 -1.21
C GLU A 146 -19.42 13.21 -1.72
N ALA A 147 -19.02 11.96 -1.48
CA ALA A 147 -17.78 11.42 -2.01
C ALA A 147 -17.75 11.44 -3.54
N ILE A 148 -18.85 11.08 -4.20
CA ILE A 148 -18.98 11.15 -5.67
C ILE A 148 -18.82 12.60 -6.15
N GLU A 149 -19.53 13.55 -5.53
CA GLU A 149 -19.42 14.98 -5.88
C GLU A 149 -17.98 15.51 -5.68
N LEU A 150 -17.32 15.11 -4.59
CA LEU A 150 -15.93 15.50 -4.32
C LEU A 150 -14.97 14.90 -5.34
N MET A 151 -15.13 13.63 -5.71
CA MET A 151 -14.32 13.01 -6.77
C MET A 151 -14.56 13.66 -8.15
N ASP A 152 -15.75 14.20 -8.39
CA ASP A 152 -16.04 14.94 -9.61
C ASP A 152 -15.39 16.32 -9.64
N GLN A 153 -15.24 16.97 -8.48
CA GLN A 153 -14.67 18.30 -8.34
C GLN A 153 -13.14 18.30 -8.20
N ILE A 154 -12.58 17.31 -7.50
CA ILE A 154 -11.18 17.27 -7.08
C ILE A 154 -10.47 16.11 -7.77
N THR A 155 -9.86 16.38 -8.94
CA THR A 155 -9.02 15.38 -9.62
C THR A 155 -7.79 15.03 -8.77
N GLY A 156 -7.61 13.74 -8.46
CA GLY A 156 -6.54 13.24 -7.57
C GLY A 156 -7.03 12.86 -6.17
N LEU A 157 -8.31 13.11 -5.87
CA LEU A 157 -8.99 12.59 -4.69
C LEU A 157 -9.76 11.33 -5.10
N PHE A 158 -9.29 10.15 -4.70
CA PHE A 158 -9.96 8.89 -4.97
C PHE A 158 -10.47 8.28 -3.68
N ILE A 159 -11.79 8.30 -3.48
CA ILE A 159 -12.47 7.80 -2.27
C ILE A 159 -13.15 6.47 -2.60
N GLU A 160 -12.95 5.46 -1.77
CA GLU A 160 -13.62 4.17 -1.88
C GLU A 160 -15.12 4.30 -1.58
N ILE A 161 -15.97 3.86 -2.53
CA ILE A 161 -17.44 3.93 -2.43
C ILE A 161 -18.09 2.57 -2.74
N GLU A 162 -19.35 2.37 -2.36
CA GLU A 162 -20.06 1.09 -2.56
C GLU A 162 -20.18 0.74 -4.04
N ALA A 163 -20.33 1.76 -4.91
CA ALA A 163 -20.35 1.57 -6.36
C ALA A 163 -19.08 0.90 -6.92
N HIS A 164 -17.95 0.94 -6.20
CA HIS A 164 -16.73 0.24 -6.61
C HIS A 164 -16.82 -1.27 -6.52
N ARG A 165 -17.89 -1.85 -5.93
CA ARG A 165 -18.18 -3.30 -6.10
C ARG A 165 -18.29 -3.72 -7.56
N ASP A 166 -18.63 -2.80 -8.46
CA ASP A 166 -18.44 -2.99 -9.90
C ASP A 166 -16.99 -2.62 -10.29
N PHE A 167 -16.26 -3.62 -10.79
CA PHE A 167 -14.86 -3.45 -11.17
C PHE A 167 -14.65 -2.40 -12.28
N ASN A 168 -15.58 -2.26 -13.23
CA ASN A 168 -15.47 -1.23 -14.27
C ASN A 168 -15.63 0.16 -13.66
N ARG A 169 -16.53 0.30 -12.68
CA ARG A 169 -16.70 1.56 -11.95
C ARG A 169 -15.44 1.92 -11.16
N LEU A 170 -14.83 0.95 -10.46
CA LEU A 170 -13.52 1.15 -9.81
C LEU A 170 -12.48 1.63 -10.82
N LEU A 171 -12.37 0.94 -11.96
CA LEU A 171 -11.35 1.25 -12.96
C LEU A 171 -11.57 2.62 -13.60
N ASP A 172 -12.80 2.98 -13.94
CA ASP A 172 -13.14 4.28 -14.52
C ASP A 172 -12.78 5.43 -13.56
N ASP A 173 -13.08 5.29 -12.26
CA ASP A 173 -12.71 6.29 -11.26
C ASP A 173 -11.19 6.32 -11.01
N ALA A 174 -10.53 5.17 -10.92
CA ALA A 174 -9.09 5.09 -10.75
C ALA A 174 -8.33 5.80 -11.89
N ILE A 175 -8.80 5.63 -13.13
CA ILE A 175 -8.28 6.32 -14.32
C ILE A 175 -8.56 7.82 -14.24
N LYS A 176 -9.81 8.21 -13.97
CA LYS A 176 -10.21 9.61 -13.83
C LYS A 176 -9.38 10.36 -12.78
N GLN A 177 -9.15 9.71 -11.64
CA GLN A 177 -8.41 10.28 -10.52
C GLN A 177 -6.89 10.17 -10.68
N LYS A 178 -6.39 9.54 -11.74
CA LYS A 178 -4.96 9.35 -11.98
C LYS A 178 -4.24 8.74 -10.76
N THR A 179 -4.83 7.68 -10.21
CA THR A 179 -4.32 7.06 -8.98
C THR A 179 -2.90 6.52 -9.17
N ASP A 180 -2.07 6.66 -8.14
CA ASP A 180 -0.74 6.05 -8.06
C ASP A 180 -0.75 4.70 -7.33
N ARG A 181 -1.84 4.35 -6.64
CA ARG A 181 -2.02 3.09 -5.93
C ARG A 181 -3.38 2.48 -6.22
N LEU A 182 -3.43 1.17 -6.41
CA LEU A 182 -4.68 0.44 -6.58
C LEU A 182 -4.61 -0.93 -5.91
N TYR A 183 -5.65 -1.27 -5.15
CA TYR A 183 -5.87 -2.59 -4.58
C TYR A 183 -7.09 -3.22 -5.24
N ILE A 184 -6.90 -4.35 -5.91
CA ILE A 184 -7.94 -5.10 -6.60
C ILE A 184 -8.20 -6.38 -5.81
N SER A 185 -9.41 -6.54 -5.27
CA SER A 185 -9.76 -7.71 -4.48
C SER A 185 -11.26 -7.97 -4.48
N GLY A 186 -11.63 -9.25 -4.56
CA GLY A 186 -13.01 -9.70 -4.43
C GLY A 186 -13.88 -9.51 -5.67
N TYR A 187 -13.30 -9.24 -6.84
CA TYR A 187 -14.02 -9.06 -8.10
C TYR A 187 -14.22 -10.36 -8.90
N ARG A 188 -13.62 -11.47 -8.46
CA ARG A 188 -13.68 -12.80 -9.10
C ARG A 188 -13.19 -12.76 -10.54
N LEU A 189 -12.11 -12.00 -10.77
CA LEU A 189 -11.57 -11.76 -12.11
C LEU A 189 -10.82 -12.98 -12.60
N LYS A 190 -11.22 -13.51 -13.76
CA LYS A 190 -10.46 -14.57 -14.46
C LYS A 190 -9.27 -14.05 -15.25
N LYS A 191 -9.35 -12.80 -15.69
CA LYS A 191 -8.34 -12.05 -16.44
C LYS A 191 -8.54 -10.56 -16.11
N LEU A 192 -7.45 -9.81 -15.96
CA LEU A 192 -7.53 -8.34 -15.93
C LEU A 192 -7.80 -7.78 -17.34
N PRO A 193 -8.67 -6.76 -17.50
CA PRO A 193 -8.93 -6.16 -18.80
C PRO A 193 -7.72 -5.40 -19.31
N ASP A 194 -7.61 -5.28 -20.64
CA ASP A 194 -6.49 -4.55 -21.25
C ASP A 194 -6.49 -3.05 -20.89
N ARG A 195 -7.67 -2.50 -20.54
CA ARG A 195 -7.83 -1.12 -20.02
C ARG A 195 -7.04 -0.82 -18.75
N ILE A 196 -6.49 -1.83 -18.06
CA ILE A 196 -5.59 -1.62 -16.91
C ILE A 196 -4.40 -0.72 -17.28
N SER A 197 -3.97 -0.71 -18.55
CA SER A 197 -2.90 0.16 -19.04
C SER A 197 -3.25 1.65 -19.07
N GLU A 198 -4.53 2.01 -18.94
CA GLU A 198 -4.98 3.41 -18.88
C GLU A 198 -4.59 4.09 -17.55
N LEU A 199 -4.18 3.32 -16.53
CA LEU A 199 -3.71 3.81 -15.24
C LEU A 199 -2.27 4.36 -15.32
N THR A 200 -2.04 5.37 -16.16
CA THR A 200 -0.70 5.84 -16.53
C THR A 200 0.14 6.40 -15.38
N GLU A 201 -0.48 6.75 -14.25
CA GLU A 201 0.18 7.25 -13.04
C GLU A 201 0.47 6.16 -11.99
N LEU A 202 0.02 4.93 -12.22
CA LEU A 202 0.11 3.84 -11.25
C LEU A 202 1.55 3.46 -10.93
N ARG A 203 1.85 3.39 -9.63
CA ARG A 203 3.14 3.01 -9.05
C ARG A 203 3.04 1.74 -8.21
N TRP A 204 1.91 1.54 -7.52
CA TRP A 204 1.66 0.38 -6.69
C TRP A 204 0.39 -0.34 -7.12
N LEU A 205 0.52 -1.59 -7.54
CA LEU A 205 -0.62 -2.44 -7.87
C LEU A 205 -0.57 -3.70 -7.02
N GLU A 206 -1.58 -3.87 -6.18
CA GLU A 206 -1.78 -5.08 -5.40
C GLU A 206 -3.08 -5.75 -5.85
N ILE A 207 -2.99 -7.02 -6.22
CA ILE A 207 -4.11 -7.82 -6.71
C ILE A 207 -4.25 -9.05 -5.83
N PHE A 208 -5.43 -9.20 -5.22
CA PHE A 208 -5.84 -10.39 -4.48
C PHE A 208 -7.11 -10.96 -5.11
N GLU A 209 -6.94 -11.83 -6.09
CA GLU A 209 -8.03 -12.43 -6.84
C GLU A 209 -7.88 -13.94 -6.86
N GLN A 210 -8.89 -14.66 -6.39
CA GLN A 210 -8.84 -16.12 -6.28
C GLN A 210 -8.68 -16.80 -7.65
N ASP A 211 -9.41 -16.31 -8.66
CA ASP A 211 -9.54 -16.95 -9.97
C ASP A 211 -8.69 -16.28 -11.06
N LEU A 212 -7.70 -15.45 -10.71
CA LEU A 212 -6.93 -14.71 -11.71
C LEU A 212 -5.88 -15.57 -12.41
N TYR A 213 -6.28 -16.23 -13.48
CA TYR A 213 -5.40 -17.12 -14.26
C TYR A 213 -4.46 -16.38 -15.23
N ARG A 214 -4.85 -15.19 -15.72
CA ARG A 214 -4.12 -14.52 -16.82
C ARG A 214 -3.92 -13.02 -16.58
N LEU A 215 -2.70 -12.57 -16.85
CA LEU A 215 -2.35 -11.14 -16.93
C LEU A 215 -2.37 -10.68 -18.39
N PRO A 216 -3.02 -9.55 -18.72
CA PRO A 216 -2.98 -8.97 -20.05
C PRO A 216 -1.58 -8.40 -20.34
N GLN A 217 -1.14 -8.45 -21.60
CA GLN A 217 0.11 -7.78 -22.00
C GLN A 217 0.09 -6.29 -21.67
N ALA A 218 -1.09 -5.67 -21.76
CA ALA A 218 -1.30 -4.25 -21.45
C ALA A 218 -0.92 -3.87 -20.01
N LEU A 219 -0.99 -4.79 -19.04
CA LEU A 219 -0.52 -4.53 -17.66
C LEU A 219 0.94 -4.08 -17.63
N PHE A 220 1.76 -4.62 -18.54
CA PHE A 220 3.19 -4.37 -18.56
C PHE A 220 3.57 -3.10 -19.35
N GLU A 221 2.59 -2.35 -19.85
CA GLU A 221 2.79 -1.01 -20.42
C GLU A 221 2.76 0.10 -19.34
N LEU A 222 2.49 -0.25 -18.08
CA LEU A 222 2.48 0.67 -16.95
C LEU A 222 3.91 1.11 -16.59
N SER A 223 4.45 2.05 -17.37
CA SER A 223 5.85 2.46 -17.30
C SER A 223 6.28 3.07 -15.97
N LYS A 224 5.34 3.53 -15.12
CA LYS A 224 5.60 4.09 -13.78
C LYS A 224 5.49 3.07 -12.65
N LEU A 225 5.11 1.83 -12.94
CA LEU A 225 4.89 0.82 -11.90
C LEU A 225 6.20 0.48 -11.18
N GLU A 226 6.18 0.59 -9.86
CA GLU A 226 7.32 0.34 -8.96
C GLU A 226 7.12 -0.91 -8.11
N SER A 227 5.88 -1.26 -7.77
CA SER A 227 5.54 -2.47 -7.02
C SER A 227 4.35 -3.16 -7.66
N LEU A 228 4.51 -4.46 -7.93
CA LEU A 228 3.46 -5.34 -8.43
C LEU A 228 3.38 -6.56 -7.51
N LYS A 229 2.24 -6.69 -6.81
CA LYS A 229 1.95 -7.86 -5.98
C LYS A 229 0.69 -8.55 -6.47
N ILE A 230 0.81 -9.85 -6.70
CA ILE A 230 -0.27 -10.68 -7.20
C ILE A 230 -0.38 -11.88 -6.26
N MET A 231 -1.55 -12.04 -5.64
CA MET A 231 -1.91 -13.21 -4.87
C MET A 231 -3.16 -13.83 -5.47
N THR A 232 -3.05 -15.08 -5.89
CA THR A 232 -4.11 -15.84 -6.52
C THR A 232 -4.03 -17.33 -6.14
N ALA A 233 -5.00 -18.14 -6.53
CA ALA A 233 -4.90 -19.59 -6.39
C ALA A 233 -4.06 -20.20 -7.52
N GLU A 234 -4.05 -19.58 -8.70
CA GLU A 234 -3.28 -20.06 -9.84
C GLU A 234 -3.01 -18.95 -10.85
N LEU A 235 -1.79 -18.93 -11.39
CA LEU A 235 -1.42 -18.13 -12.54
C LEU A 235 -0.93 -19.05 -13.67
N GLU A 236 -1.34 -18.79 -14.91
CA GLU A 236 -0.93 -19.60 -16.07
C GLU A 236 0.55 -19.37 -16.43
N SER A 237 0.96 -18.10 -16.48
CA SER A 237 2.33 -17.71 -16.79
C SER A 237 2.63 -16.28 -16.36
N ILE A 238 3.91 -15.97 -16.24
CA ILE A 238 4.42 -14.60 -16.24
C ILE A 238 4.79 -14.29 -17.70
N PRO A 239 4.11 -13.34 -18.38
CA PRO A 239 4.40 -13.01 -19.77
C PRO A 239 5.79 -12.38 -19.96
N GLU A 240 6.42 -12.61 -21.11
CA GLU A 240 7.70 -11.99 -21.50
C GLU A 240 7.65 -10.45 -21.44
N SER A 241 6.47 -9.86 -21.64
CA SER A 241 6.25 -8.42 -21.50
C SER A 241 6.58 -7.87 -20.11
N ILE A 242 6.78 -8.71 -19.07
CA ILE A 242 7.31 -8.29 -17.76
C ILE A 242 8.55 -7.41 -17.90
N GLY A 243 9.43 -7.69 -18.87
CA GLY A 243 10.64 -6.91 -19.10
C GLY A 243 10.39 -5.43 -19.40
N LYS A 244 9.17 -5.04 -19.82
CA LYS A 244 8.81 -3.64 -20.09
C LYS A 244 8.67 -2.77 -18.84
N LEU A 245 8.49 -3.35 -17.66
CA LEU A 245 8.33 -2.60 -16.40
C LEU A 245 9.67 -2.08 -15.86
N LYS A 246 10.29 -1.14 -16.59
CA LYS A 246 11.67 -0.67 -16.31
C LYS A 246 11.85 0.04 -14.95
N ASN A 247 10.76 0.45 -14.29
CA ASN A 247 10.80 1.08 -12.97
C ASN A 247 10.43 0.12 -11.82
N LEU A 248 10.16 -1.16 -12.10
CA LEU A 248 9.74 -2.12 -11.08
C LEU A 248 10.87 -2.40 -10.09
N LYS A 249 10.60 -2.17 -8.80
CA LYS A 249 11.50 -2.40 -7.66
C LYS A 249 11.08 -3.64 -6.87
N GLU A 250 9.78 -3.92 -6.83
CA GLU A 250 9.23 -5.05 -6.09
C GLU A 250 8.29 -5.86 -6.99
N LEU A 251 8.55 -7.17 -7.09
CA LEU A 251 7.67 -8.13 -7.72
C LEU A 251 7.37 -9.26 -6.75
N GLN A 252 6.09 -9.41 -6.41
CA GLN A 252 5.61 -10.54 -5.61
C GLN A 252 4.51 -11.29 -6.37
N ILE A 253 4.72 -12.59 -6.56
CA ILE A 253 3.71 -13.49 -7.14
C ILE A 253 3.52 -14.67 -6.21
N SER A 254 2.31 -14.86 -5.71
CA SER A 254 1.95 -15.99 -4.84
C SER A 254 0.76 -16.71 -5.44
N CYS A 255 0.91 -18.00 -5.77
CA CYS A 255 -0.22 -18.85 -6.12
C CYS A 255 -0.74 -19.65 -4.92
N ALA A 256 -0.53 -19.14 -3.69
CA ALA A 256 -0.83 -19.83 -2.44
C ALA A 256 -2.15 -19.39 -1.77
N SER A 257 -3.07 -18.74 -2.49
CA SER A 257 -4.32 -18.28 -1.87
C SER A 257 -5.10 -19.47 -1.30
N SER A 258 -5.28 -19.49 0.02
CA SER A 258 -6.01 -20.53 0.76
C SER A 258 -7.50 -20.23 0.90
N ASP A 259 -7.94 -19.08 0.40
CA ASP A 259 -9.32 -18.65 0.43
C ASP A 259 -10.15 -19.54 -0.52
N ARG A 260 -11.29 -20.03 -0.04
CA ARG A 260 -12.05 -21.12 -0.67
C ARG A 260 -13.11 -20.53 -1.62
N PRO A 261 -12.91 -20.51 -2.96
CA PRO A 261 -13.87 -19.93 -3.91
C PRO A 261 -15.26 -20.58 -3.86
N ASP A 262 -15.31 -21.88 -3.55
CA ASP A 262 -16.55 -22.61 -3.29
C ASP A 262 -16.27 -23.95 -2.56
N SER A 263 -17.33 -24.73 -2.35
CA SER A 263 -17.27 -26.06 -1.72
C SER A 263 -16.55 -27.14 -2.53
N THR A 264 -16.19 -26.86 -3.79
CA THR A 264 -15.48 -27.77 -4.70
C THR A 264 -13.99 -27.46 -4.81
N TRP A 265 -13.55 -26.32 -4.27
CA TRP A 265 -12.15 -25.95 -4.26
C TRP A 265 -11.29 -26.92 -3.46
N ARG A 266 -10.17 -27.31 -4.05
CA ARG A 266 -9.07 -27.98 -3.37
C ARG A 266 -7.75 -27.31 -3.75
N MET A 267 -6.79 -27.36 -2.84
CA MET A 267 -5.41 -27.03 -3.19
C MET A 267 -4.95 -27.96 -4.31
N LYS A 268 -4.44 -27.36 -5.38
CA LYS A 268 -3.83 -28.06 -6.50
C LYS A 268 -2.51 -28.68 -6.04
N SER A 269 -2.24 -29.91 -6.48
CA SER A 269 -0.90 -30.48 -6.28
C SER A 269 0.11 -29.70 -7.12
N LYS A 270 1.41 -29.86 -6.85
CA LYS A 270 2.46 -29.19 -7.64
C LYS A 270 2.39 -29.57 -9.12
N GLU A 271 1.97 -30.77 -9.44
CA GLU A 271 1.80 -31.23 -10.83
C GLU A 271 0.64 -30.52 -11.55
N GLU A 272 -0.29 -29.92 -10.81
CA GLU A 272 -1.49 -29.25 -11.33
C GLU A 272 -1.36 -27.72 -11.43
N ILE A 273 -0.31 -27.13 -10.85
CA ILE A 273 -0.08 -25.68 -10.92
C ILE A 273 0.57 -25.31 -12.25
N SER A 274 -0.06 -24.37 -12.96
CA SER A 274 0.35 -23.99 -14.32
C SER A 274 1.65 -23.18 -14.38
N LEU A 275 1.91 -22.29 -13.40
CA LEU A 275 3.11 -21.45 -13.39
C LEU A 275 4.36 -22.30 -13.09
N ASN A 276 5.10 -22.64 -14.15
CA ASN A 276 6.24 -23.55 -14.10
C ASN A 276 7.58 -22.95 -14.55
N ARG A 277 7.60 -21.67 -14.92
CA ARG A 277 8.82 -20.97 -15.35
C ARG A 277 8.74 -19.47 -15.06
N ILE A 278 9.91 -18.87 -14.86
CA ILE A 278 10.11 -17.42 -14.89
C ILE A 278 10.67 -17.08 -16.29
N PRO A 279 10.08 -16.13 -17.03
CA PRO A 279 10.59 -15.74 -18.34
C PRO A 279 11.99 -15.09 -18.23
N PRO A 280 12.91 -15.31 -19.18
CA PRO A 280 14.23 -14.66 -19.23
C PRO A 280 14.19 -13.13 -19.12
N GLU A 281 13.11 -12.51 -19.60
CA GLU A 281 12.87 -11.07 -19.59
C GLU A 281 12.80 -10.49 -18.16
N ILE A 282 12.69 -11.33 -17.13
CA ILE A 282 12.87 -10.91 -15.75
C ILE A 282 14.21 -10.20 -15.54
N GLY A 283 15.26 -10.59 -16.27
CA GLY A 283 16.58 -9.97 -16.20
C GLY A 283 16.66 -8.58 -16.80
N GLU A 284 15.59 -8.08 -17.42
CA GLU A 284 15.49 -6.71 -17.92
C GLU A 284 14.99 -5.70 -16.88
N LEU A 285 14.57 -6.17 -15.70
CA LEU A 285 14.07 -5.35 -14.60
C LEU A 285 15.24 -4.73 -13.81
N GLU A 286 16.01 -3.84 -14.44
CA GLU A 286 17.26 -3.30 -13.87
C GLU A 286 17.10 -2.58 -12.51
N GLN A 287 15.88 -2.14 -12.19
CA GLN A 287 15.54 -1.49 -10.92
C GLN A 287 15.04 -2.46 -9.83
N LEU A 288 14.90 -3.76 -10.14
CA LEU A 288 14.32 -4.72 -9.20
C LEU A 288 15.23 -4.93 -7.99
N GLU A 289 14.66 -4.72 -6.82
CA GLU A 289 15.30 -4.85 -5.51
C GLU A 289 14.77 -6.07 -4.74
N GLN A 290 13.51 -6.44 -4.96
CA GLN A 290 12.86 -7.56 -4.30
C GLN A 290 12.09 -8.42 -5.30
N LEU A 291 12.41 -9.72 -5.32
CA LEU A 291 11.70 -10.72 -6.10
C LEU A 291 11.22 -11.83 -5.18
N THR A 292 9.91 -11.98 -5.06
CA THR A 292 9.28 -13.08 -4.33
C THR A 292 8.35 -13.85 -5.26
N ILE A 293 8.59 -15.14 -5.42
CA ILE A 293 7.67 -16.06 -6.08
C ILE A 293 7.41 -17.23 -5.13
N ASN A 294 6.14 -17.47 -4.82
CA ASN A 294 5.73 -18.48 -3.87
C ASN A 294 4.68 -19.42 -4.44
N TYR A 295 4.81 -20.69 -4.06
CA TYR A 295 3.84 -21.75 -4.34
C TYR A 295 3.58 -21.92 -5.83
N THR A 296 4.62 -22.31 -6.57
CA THR A 296 4.52 -22.56 -8.01
C THR A 296 5.14 -23.91 -8.34
N SER A 297 5.20 -24.24 -9.64
CA SER A 297 5.86 -25.45 -10.16
C SER A 297 7.11 -25.12 -10.95
N ILE A 298 7.77 -24.02 -10.58
CA ILE A 298 9.03 -23.61 -11.17
C ILE A 298 10.11 -24.64 -10.84
N HIS A 299 10.74 -25.19 -11.87
CA HIS A 299 11.83 -26.18 -11.75
C HIS A 299 13.22 -25.56 -11.88
N GLU A 300 13.34 -24.46 -12.61
CA GLU A 300 14.61 -23.79 -12.88
C GLU A 300 14.46 -22.27 -12.84
N LEU A 301 15.55 -21.59 -12.50
CA LEU A 301 15.64 -20.13 -12.54
C LEU A 301 16.44 -19.70 -13.78
N PRO A 302 15.97 -18.69 -14.54
CA PRO A 302 16.67 -18.21 -15.72
C PRO A 302 18.01 -17.54 -15.33
N ILE A 303 19.05 -17.79 -16.12
CA ILE A 303 20.40 -17.22 -15.90
C ILE A 303 20.39 -15.69 -15.96
N GLU A 304 19.41 -15.11 -16.65
CA GLU A 304 19.17 -13.68 -16.79
C GLU A 304 18.95 -12.97 -15.45
N LEU A 305 18.54 -13.67 -14.37
CA LEU A 305 18.51 -13.10 -13.02
C LEU A 305 19.87 -12.52 -12.58
N GLU A 306 20.99 -13.04 -13.11
CA GLU A 306 22.33 -12.51 -12.84
C GLU A 306 22.51 -11.04 -13.31
N LYS A 307 21.67 -10.58 -14.25
CA LYS A 307 21.67 -9.18 -14.72
C LYS A 307 21.14 -8.20 -13.66
N LEU A 308 20.37 -8.66 -12.68
CA LEU A 308 19.70 -7.82 -11.68
C LEU A 308 20.66 -7.30 -10.60
N LYS A 309 21.41 -6.25 -10.93
CA LYS A 309 22.46 -5.67 -10.05
C LYS A 309 21.91 -4.96 -8.81
N ARG A 310 20.62 -4.62 -8.79
CA ARG A 310 19.94 -4.00 -7.64
C ARG A 310 19.21 -4.98 -6.74
N LEU A 311 19.06 -6.24 -7.16
CA LEU A 311 18.32 -7.23 -6.37
C LEU A 311 19.01 -7.45 -5.03
N ARG A 312 18.27 -7.25 -3.93
CA ARG A 312 18.73 -7.47 -2.54
C ARG A 312 18.06 -8.68 -1.92
N SER A 313 16.79 -8.90 -2.24
CA SER A 313 16.01 -10.01 -1.70
C SER A 313 15.49 -10.90 -2.83
N LEU A 314 15.86 -12.19 -2.78
CA LEU A 314 15.35 -13.23 -3.68
C LEU A 314 14.72 -14.35 -2.86
N ALA A 315 13.40 -14.51 -2.98
CA ALA A 315 12.65 -15.56 -2.32
C ALA A 315 11.86 -16.36 -3.36
N ILE A 316 12.31 -17.58 -3.67
CA ILE A 316 11.60 -18.53 -4.53
C ILE A 316 11.26 -19.75 -3.68
N VAL A 317 10.07 -19.73 -3.07
CA VAL A 317 9.70 -20.63 -1.97
C VAL A 317 8.53 -21.51 -2.39
N SER A 318 8.44 -22.72 -1.82
CA SER A 318 7.40 -23.69 -2.17
C SER A 318 7.36 -23.93 -3.69
N CYS A 319 8.52 -24.09 -4.33
CA CYS A 319 8.65 -24.34 -5.77
C CYS A 319 9.24 -25.74 -6.01
N MET A 320 9.42 -26.15 -7.26
CA MET A 320 9.99 -27.46 -7.62
C MET A 320 11.46 -27.36 -8.03
N ILE A 321 12.20 -26.38 -7.51
CA ILE A 321 13.58 -26.12 -7.87
C ILE A 321 14.46 -27.24 -7.35
N ASP A 322 15.10 -27.95 -8.28
CA ASP A 322 15.80 -29.17 -7.91
C ASP A 322 17.15 -28.90 -7.26
N GLN A 323 17.86 -27.89 -7.77
CA GLN A 323 19.19 -27.47 -7.34
C GLN A 323 19.28 -25.95 -7.37
N GLU A 324 19.94 -25.38 -6.37
CA GLU A 324 20.22 -23.95 -6.36
C GLU A 324 21.16 -23.58 -7.52
N PRO A 325 20.81 -22.61 -8.38
CA PRO A 325 21.63 -22.27 -9.53
C PRO A 325 22.99 -21.66 -9.14
N ALA A 326 24.06 -22.14 -9.77
CA ALA A 326 25.43 -21.69 -9.50
C ALA A 326 25.66 -20.18 -9.76
N PHE A 327 24.80 -19.53 -10.55
CA PHE A 327 24.91 -18.09 -10.80
C PHE A 327 24.54 -17.24 -9.57
N LEU A 328 23.74 -17.76 -8.63
CA LEU A 328 23.39 -17.05 -7.40
C LEU A 328 24.63 -16.75 -6.55
N GLN A 329 25.65 -17.62 -6.59
CA GLN A 329 26.94 -17.40 -5.94
C GLN A 329 27.70 -16.18 -6.49
N ARG A 330 27.40 -15.76 -7.73
CA ARG A 330 28.00 -14.56 -8.34
C ARG A 330 27.24 -13.28 -8.02
N MET A 331 26.01 -13.39 -7.49
CA MET A 331 25.15 -12.26 -7.12
C MET A 331 25.47 -11.75 -5.70
N LYS A 332 26.68 -11.20 -5.54
CA LYS A 332 27.21 -10.73 -4.24
C LYS A 332 26.42 -9.59 -3.59
N GLN A 333 25.51 -8.97 -4.35
CA GLN A 333 24.64 -7.90 -3.88
C GLN A 333 23.42 -8.39 -3.08
N LEU A 334 23.13 -9.70 -3.11
CA LEU A 334 21.99 -10.28 -2.40
C LEU A 334 22.24 -10.26 -0.89
N GLU A 335 21.26 -9.74 -0.15
CA GLU A 335 21.22 -9.68 1.31
C GLU A 335 20.37 -10.83 1.88
N TYR A 336 19.35 -11.25 1.14
CA TYR A 336 18.48 -12.37 1.48
C TYR A 336 18.28 -13.28 0.27
N VAL A 337 18.54 -14.58 0.46
CA VAL A 337 18.30 -15.62 -0.54
C VAL A 337 17.58 -16.79 0.12
N ASN A 338 16.42 -17.14 -0.40
CA ASN A 338 15.70 -18.35 -0.04
C ASN A 338 15.15 -19.01 -1.30
N VAL A 339 15.81 -20.08 -1.72
CA VAL A 339 15.37 -20.92 -2.84
C VAL A 339 15.09 -22.31 -2.26
N SER A 340 13.83 -22.59 -1.95
CA SER A 340 13.46 -23.81 -1.23
C SER A 340 12.21 -24.49 -1.81
N ARG A 341 12.24 -25.83 -1.76
CA ARG A 341 11.11 -26.64 -2.19
C ARG A 341 9.94 -26.65 -1.21
N ASN A 342 10.24 -26.58 0.08
CA ASN A 342 9.24 -26.83 1.11
C ASN A 342 8.39 -25.59 1.38
N SER A 343 7.08 -25.79 1.47
CA SER A 343 6.23 -24.82 2.15
C SER A 343 6.32 -25.02 3.66
N ILE A 344 6.17 -23.95 4.44
CA ILE A 344 6.07 -24.05 5.91
C ILE A 344 4.91 -25.00 6.30
N PHE A 345 3.89 -25.16 5.45
CA PHE A 345 2.76 -26.07 5.66
C PHE A 345 3.12 -27.56 5.52
N GLU A 346 4.12 -27.94 4.71
CA GLU A 346 4.55 -29.34 4.61
C GLU A 346 5.31 -29.80 5.86
N SER A 347 6.05 -28.89 6.50
CA SER A 347 6.75 -29.19 7.76
C SER A 347 5.79 -29.45 8.93
N LEU A 348 4.58 -28.91 8.88
CA LEU A 348 3.53 -29.15 9.88
C LEU A 348 2.73 -30.43 9.58
N ALA A 349 2.48 -30.73 8.30
CA ALA A 349 1.78 -31.95 7.88
C ALA A 349 2.62 -33.23 8.09
N LEU A 350 3.96 -33.14 7.99
CA LEU A 350 4.85 -34.28 8.26
C LEU A 350 4.95 -34.63 9.76
N ASN A 351 4.67 -33.68 10.65
CA ASN A 351 4.69 -33.92 12.10
C ASN A 351 3.39 -34.55 12.64
N GLU A 352 2.31 -34.58 11.87
CA GLU A 352 1.06 -35.28 12.25
C GLU A 352 1.03 -36.75 11.79
N TYR A 353 1.93 -37.17 10.88
CA TYR A 353 2.00 -38.54 10.36
C TYR A 353 3.10 -39.42 10.98
N GLU A 354 3.89 -38.91 11.94
CA GLU A 354 4.88 -39.69 12.71
C GLU A 354 4.45 -39.97 14.17
N MET A 355 3.15 -39.92 14.47
CA MET A 355 2.61 -40.48 15.71
C MET A 355 1.64 -41.62 15.41
N ASP A 356 2.19 -42.79 15.09
CA ASP A 356 1.57 -44.10 15.34
C ASP A 356 2.63 -45.08 15.88
#